data_AF-X1E3L7-F1
#
_entry.id   AF-X1E3L7-F1
#
_cell.length_a   1.000
_cell.length_b   1.000
_cell.length_c   1.000
_cell.angle_alpha   90.00
_cell.angle_beta   90.00
_cell.angle_gamma   90.00
#
_symmetry.space_group_name_H-M   'P 1'
#
loop_
_entity.id
_entity.type
_entity.pdbx_description
1 polymer ?
#
loop_
_entity_poly.entity_id
_entity_poly.type
_entity_poly.pdbx_seq_one_letter_code
_entity_poly.pdbx_strand_id
1 'polypeptide(L)'
;LGKIRPGLTLKFNQGLRIFGRVFSYIPSPFSNVTPPLTPGATVHFIDSETGVELPFIIPVGYTLTSISVGSSFNQDAMIWGYFEGFLRTSVGAPVGGSIFYEAEVITFGSSLLDPTAESAHPIDVQITNRGGG
;
A
#
# COMPACT_ATOMS: atom_id res chain seq x y z
N LEU A 1 17.38 10.32 14.69
CA LEU A 1 17.91 8.93 14.74
C LEU A 1 17.04 8.08 13.82
N GLY A 2 17.54 7.83 12.60
CA GLY A 2 16.79 7.19 11.52
C GLY A 2 16.57 5.71 11.77
N LYS A 3 15.34 5.23 11.52
CA LYS A 3 15.01 3.81 11.57
C LYS A 3 15.69 3.11 10.38
N ILE A 4 16.77 2.36 10.64
CA ILE A 4 17.48 1.59 9.61
C ILE A 4 16.79 0.23 9.45
N ARG A 5 16.26 -0.06 8.27
CA ARG A 5 15.96 -1.43 7.84
C ARG A 5 17.28 -2.05 7.36
N PRO A 6 17.76 -3.19 7.90
CA PRO A 6 18.97 -3.83 7.40
C PRO A 6 18.90 -4.01 5.88
N GLY A 7 19.88 -3.48 5.15
CA GLY A 7 19.96 -3.56 3.69
C GLY A 7 19.40 -2.37 2.89
N LEU A 8 18.86 -1.32 3.53
CA LEU A 8 18.44 -0.10 2.84
C LEU A 8 19.15 1.15 3.41
N THR A 9 20.05 1.74 2.63
CA THR A 9 20.69 3.02 2.94
C THR A 9 20.04 4.12 2.10
N LEU A 10 19.35 5.05 2.76
CA LEU A 10 18.76 6.22 2.12
C LEU A 10 19.85 7.26 1.81
N LYS A 11 19.78 7.87 0.63
CA LYS A 11 20.63 9.02 0.26
C LYS A 11 20.09 10.31 0.89
N PHE A 12 20.88 11.38 0.84
CA PHE A 12 20.42 12.72 1.19
C PHE A 12 19.13 13.06 0.41
N ASN A 13 18.14 13.65 1.11
CA ASN A 13 16.78 13.92 0.63
C ASN A 13 15.89 12.71 0.28
N GLN A 14 16.27 11.48 0.66
CA GLN A 14 15.38 10.32 0.57
C GLN A 14 14.71 10.03 1.91
N GLY A 15 13.40 9.76 1.86
CA GLY A 15 12.60 9.28 2.99
C GLY A 15 12.03 7.90 2.69
N LEU A 16 11.70 7.14 3.74
CA LEU A 16 10.96 5.88 3.63
C LEU A 16 9.51 6.13 4.04
N ARG A 17 8.58 5.78 3.15
CA ARG A 17 7.15 5.71 3.46
C ARG A 17 6.74 4.25 3.64
N ILE A 18 5.83 4.01 4.58
CA ILE A 18 5.23 2.70 4.80
C ILE A 18 3.72 2.86 4.76
N PHE A 19 3.11 2.34 3.70
CA PHE A 19 1.66 2.26 3.59
C PHE A 19 1.23 0.87 4.01
N GLY A 20 0.33 0.79 4.98
CA GLY A 20 -0.09 -0.50 5.51
C GLY A 20 -1.32 -0.40 6.39
N ARG A 21 -2.01 -1.53 6.49
CA ARG A 21 -3.07 -1.74 7.47
C ARG A 21 -3.00 -3.17 7.96
N VAL A 22 -3.17 -3.33 9.26
CA VAL A 22 -3.18 -4.62 9.96
C VAL A 22 -4.58 -4.84 10.50
N PHE A 23 -5.10 -6.05 10.32
CA PHE A 23 -6.43 -6.42 10.79
C PHE A 23 -6.31 -7.28 12.04
N SER A 24 -6.94 -6.86 13.14
CA SER A 24 -6.84 -7.53 14.44
C SER A 24 -8.15 -7.47 15.21
N TYR A 25 -8.54 -8.59 15.82
CA TYR A 25 -9.65 -8.63 16.79
C TYR A 25 -9.28 -7.98 18.13
N ILE A 26 -7.98 -7.82 18.41
CA ILE A 26 -7.48 -7.15 19.60
C ILE A 26 -7.41 -5.64 19.31
N PRO A 27 -8.10 -4.78 20.10
CA PRO A 27 -8.01 -3.33 19.96
C PRO A 27 -6.56 -2.84 20.13
N SER A 28 -6.21 -1.82 19.35
CA SER A 28 -4.88 -1.24 19.34
C SER A 28 -4.97 0.28 19.32
N PRO A 29 -4.05 1.00 19.99
CA PRO A 29 -3.98 2.46 19.93
C PRO A 29 -3.39 2.97 18.60
N PHE A 30 -2.79 2.09 17.79
CA PHE A 30 -2.20 2.46 16.51
C PHE A 30 -3.26 2.51 15.42
N SER A 31 -3.33 3.64 14.70
CA SER A 31 -4.35 3.88 13.67
C SER A 31 -4.32 2.88 12.52
N ASN A 32 -3.14 2.35 12.19
CA ASN A 32 -2.97 1.34 11.14
C ASN A 32 -3.39 -0.08 11.57
N VAL A 33 -3.85 -0.28 12.81
CA VAL A 33 -4.40 -1.55 13.29
C VAL A 33 -5.91 -1.39 13.45
N THR A 34 -6.68 -1.99 12.55
CA THR A 34 -8.13 -1.86 12.50
C THR A 34 -8.83 -3.19 12.76
N PRO A 35 -10.12 -3.18 13.16
CA PRO A 35 -10.91 -4.41 13.22
C PRO A 35 -10.96 -5.13 11.86
N PRO A 36 -11.18 -6.45 11.84
CA PRO A 36 -11.40 -7.19 10.60
C PRO A 36 -12.58 -6.63 9.81
N LEU A 37 -12.46 -6.66 8.49
CA LEU A 37 -13.47 -6.15 7.57
C LEU A 37 -14.64 -7.12 7.47
N THR A 38 -15.87 -6.60 7.41
CA THR A 38 -17.02 -7.42 7.00
C THR A 38 -16.88 -7.82 5.53
N PRO A 39 -17.43 -8.97 5.11
CA PRO A 39 -17.44 -9.36 3.69
C PRO A 39 -17.99 -8.25 2.80
N GLY A 40 -17.29 -7.96 1.70
CA GLY A 40 -17.62 -6.89 0.75
C GLY A 40 -17.14 -5.49 1.15
N ALA A 41 -16.63 -5.29 2.38
CA ALA A 41 -16.12 -3.99 2.79
C ALA A 41 -14.75 -3.69 2.16
N THR A 42 -14.57 -2.44 1.73
CA THR A 42 -13.33 -1.89 1.19
C THR A 42 -12.83 -0.79 2.10
N VAL A 43 -11.52 -0.77 2.35
CA VAL A 43 -10.85 0.31 3.08
C VAL A 43 -9.52 0.68 2.45
N HIS A 44 -9.07 1.90 2.70
CA HIS A 44 -7.76 2.39 2.28
C HIS A 44 -6.66 1.97 3.26
N PHE A 45 -5.44 1.84 2.74
CA PHE A 45 -4.25 1.71 3.57
C PHE A 45 -3.99 3.02 4.30
N ILE A 46 -3.21 2.93 5.37
CA ILE A 46 -2.81 4.10 6.16
C ILE A 46 -1.32 4.36 5.95
N ASP A 47 -0.95 5.62 5.79
CA ASP A 47 0.44 6.04 5.94
C ASP A 47 0.85 5.90 7.42
N SER A 48 1.76 4.97 7.69
CA SER A 48 2.22 4.64 9.04
C SER A 48 2.94 5.79 9.74
N GLU A 49 3.40 6.80 8.99
CA GLU A 49 4.03 8.00 9.56
C GLU A 49 3.00 9.02 10.04
N THR A 50 1.94 9.24 9.28
CA THR A 50 0.95 10.30 9.55
C THR A 50 -0.33 9.78 10.21
N GLY A 51 -0.60 8.49 10.08
CA GLY A 51 -1.85 7.87 10.53
C GLY A 51 -3.05 8.18 9.64
N VAL A 52 -2.84 8.84 8.49
CA VAL A 52 -3.89 9.25 7.55
C VAL A 52 -4.12 8.16 6.50
N GLU A 53 -5.37 7.93 6.15
CA GLU A 53 -5.74 7.04 5.04
C GLU A 53 -5.27 7.60 3.70
N LEU A 54 -4.89 6.69 2.79
CA LEU A 54 -4.61 7.02 1.40
C LEU A 54 -5.87 7.61 0.71
N PRO A 55 -5.72 8.42 -0.36
CA PRO A 55 -4.52 8.60 -1.19
C PRO A 55 -3.40 9.45 -0.55
N PHE A 56 -2.15 9.06 -0.79
CA PHE A 56 -0.98 9.88 -0.51
C PHE A 56 -0.63 10.70 -1.75
N ILE A 57 -0.40 12.00 -1.57
CA ILE A 57 0.04 12.89 -2.65
C ILE A 57 1.56 12.97 -2.60
N ILE A 58 2.21 12.46 -3.65
CA ILE A 58 3.63 12.68 -3.89
C ILE A 58 3.80 14.17 -4.25
N PRO A 59 4.52 14.96 -3.45
CA PRO A 59 4.68 16.38 -3.73
C PRO A 59 5.51 16.64 -4.98
N VAL A 60 5.30 17.80 -5.61
CA VAL A 60 6.13 18.29 -6.72
C VAL A 60 7.61 18.30 -6.30
N GLY A 61 8.49 17.88 -7.20
CA GLY A 61 9.93 17.74 -6.97
C GLY A 61 10.35 16.43 -6.29
N TYR A 62 9.40 15.53 -5.97
CA TYR A 62 9.67 14.22 -5.39
C TYR A 62 9.15 13.09 -6.28
N THR A 63 9.87 11.97 -6.26
CA THR A 63 9.44 10.72 -6.88
C THR A 63 9.24 9.64 -5.83
N LEU A 64 8.31 8.73 -6.07
CA LEU A 64 8.10 7.55 -5.24
C LEU A 64 8.57 6.30 -6.00
N THR A 65 9.26 5.40 -5.31
CA THR A 65 9.64 4.09 -5.83
C THR A 65 9.17 3.01 -4.86
N SER A 66 8.48 2.00 -5.38
CA SER A 66 8.14 0.80 -4.61
C SER A 66 9.41 -0.03 -4.40
N ILE A 67 9.70 -0.37 -3.15
CA ILE A 67 10.90 -1.13 -2.77
C ILE A 67 10.52 -2.56 -2.34
N SER A 68 9.33 -2.74 -1.77
CA SER A 68 8.88 -4.02 -1.22
C SER A 68 7.38 -3.95 -1.00
N VAL A 69 6.71 -5.04 -1.36
CA VAL A 69 5.31 -5.28 -1.04
C VAL A 69 5.25 -6.57 -0.23
N GLY A 70 4.41 -6.59 0.80
CA GLY A 70 4.17 -7.76 1.61
C GLY A 70 2.70 -7.79 2.00
N SER A 71 2.10 -8.97 1.93
CA SER A 71 0.74 -9.19 2.37
C SER A 71 0.61 -10.58 2.98
N SER A 72 -0.31 -10.71 3.91
CA SER A 72 -0.75 -12.00 4.44
C SER A 72 -2.23 -11.91 4.71
N PHE A 73 -2.95 -12.98 4.40
CA PHE A 73 -4.40 -13.04 4.51
C PHE A 73 -4.79 -14.33 5.23
N ASN A 74 -5.78 -14.24 6.11
CA ASN A 74 -6.48 -15.37 6.71
C ASN A 74 -7.94 -15.47 6.21
N GLN A 75 -8.30 -14.64 5.24
CA GLN A 75 -9.60 -14.51 4.61
C GLN A 75 -9.40 -14.20 3.13
N ASP A 76 -10.42 -14.45 2.32
CA ASP A 76 -10.40 -14.03 0.91
C ASP A 76 -10.42 -12.50 0.81
N ALA A 77 -9.32 -11.94 0.34
CA ALA A 77 -9.09 -10.51 0.30
C ALA A 77 -8.37 -10.11 -0.98
N MET A 78 -8.63 -8.89 -1.44
CA MET A 78 -7.99 -8.33 -2.62
C MET A 78 -7.45 -6.94 -2.32
N ILE A 79 -6.14 -6.76 -2.52
CA ILE A 79 -5.46 -5.48 -2.47
C ILE A 79 -5.37 -4.93 -3.89
N TRP A 80 -5.74 -3.67 -4.07
CA TRP A 80 -5.62 -2.93 -5.32
C TRP A 80 -4.80 -1.68 -5.07
N GLY A 81 -3.73 -1.49 -5.84
CA GLY A 81 -2.94 -0.26 -5.83
C GLY A 81 -3.17 0.54 -7.11
N TYR A 82 -3.51 1.80 -6.94
CA TYR A 82 -3.80 2.75 -8.01
C TYR A 82 -2.74 3.86 -8.02
N PHE A 83 -2.31 4.24 -9.22
CA PHE A 83 -1.51 5.44 -9.45
C PHE A 83 -2.25 6.32 -10.45
N GLU A 84 -2.55 7.56 -10.07
CA GLU A 84 -3.37 8.47 -10.88
C GLU A 84 -4.74 7.88 -11.27
N GLY A 85 -5.30 7.01 -10.42
CA GLY A 85 -6.55 6.31 -10.68
C GLY A 85 -6.42 5.10 -11.61
N PHE A 86 -5.25 4.83 -12.19
CA PHE A 86 -5.00 3.62 -12.97
C PHE A 86 -4.54 2.47 -12.07
N LEU A 87 -5.11 1.28 -12.27
CA LEU A 87 -4.69 0.09 -11.55
C LEU A 87 -3.24 -0.29 -11.93
N ARG A 88 -2.37 -0.43 -10.93
CA ARG A 88 -0.93 -0.73 -11.10
C ARG A 88 -0.46 -1.98 -10.40
N THR A 89 -1.13 -2.39 -9.32
CA THR A 89 -0.81 -3.63 -8.61
C THR A 89 -2.08 -4.26 -8.09
N SER A 90 -2.13 -5.58 -8.13
CA SER A 90 -3.16 -6.36 -7.48
C SER A 90 -2.56 -7.58 -6.79
N VAL A 91 -2.96 -7.80 -5.54
CA VAL A 91 -2.49 -8.93 -4.73
C VAL A 91 -3.64 -9.42 -3.89
N GLY A 92 -3.96 -10.71 -3.95
CA GLY A 92 -5.04 -11.23 -3.12
C GLY A 92 -5.21 -12.73 -3.15
N ALA A 93 -6.16 -13.20 -2.35
CA ALA A 93 -6.72 -14.53 -2.42
C ALA A 93 -8.21 -14.40 -2.78
N PRO A 94 -8.65 -14.77 -3.99
CA PRO A 94 -10.05 -14.90 -4.34
C PRO A 94 -10.68 -16.06 -3.57
N VAL A 95 -12.01 -16.03 -3.56
CA VAL A 95 -12.90 -17.06 -3.01
C VAL A 95 -12.34 -18.47 -3.21
N GLY A 96 -12.11 -19.17 -2.10
CA GLY A 96 -11.59 -20.54 -2.11
C GLY A 96 -10.08 -20.66 -1.89
N GLY A 97 -9.42 -19.63 -1.34
CA GLY A 97 -8.04 -19.73 -0.82
C GLY A 97 -6.94 -19.91 -1.87
N SER A 98 -7.25 -19.74 -3.16
CA SER A 98 -6.23 -19.71 -4.21
C SER A 98 -5.47 -18.39 -4.14
N ILE A 99 -4.17 -18.39 -4.34
CA ILE A 99 -3.41 -17.13 -4.47
C ILE A 99 -3.70 -16.57 -5.86
N PHE A 100 -4.24 -15.36 -5.93
CA PHE A 100 -4.38 -14.60 -7.15
C PHE A 100 -3.32 -13.53 -7.21
N TYR A 101 -2.52 -13.66 -8.25
CA TYR A 101 -1.47 -12.73 -8.58
C TYR A 101 -1.74 -12.27 -10.01
N GLU A 102 -2.25 -11.05 -10.15
CA GLU A 102 -2.43 -10.42 -11.45
C GLU A 102 -1.55 -9.16 -11.48
N ALA A 103 -0.55 -9.21 -12.35
CA ALA A 103 0.42 -8.15 -12.64
C ALA A 103 1.07 -7.51 -11.41
N GLU A 104 2.12 -8.15 -10.88
CA GLU A 104 3.05 -7.46 -10.00
C GLU A 104 3.99 -6.60 -10.86
N VAL A 105 3.71 -5.32 -10.94
CA VAL A 105 4.76 -4.35 -11.27
C VAL A 105 5.64 -4.23 -10.01
N ILE A 106 6.54 -5.19 -9.81
CA ILE A 106 7.48 -5.27 -8.65
C ILE A 106 8.32 -4.01 -8.50
N THR A 107 8.43 -3.19 -9.53
CA THR A 107 9.34 -2.04 -9.55
C THR A 107 8.64 -0.82 -10.13
N PHE A 108 7.52 -0.41 -9.55
CA PHE A 108 6.88 0.84 -9.93
C PHE A 108 7.63 2.05 -9.36
N GLY A 109 7.94 3.03 -10.22
CA GLY A 109 8.43 4.34 -9.84
C GLY A 109 7.63 5.43 -10.55
N SER A 110 7.25 6.48 -9.84
CA SER A 110 6.54 7.63 -10.45
C SER A 110 7.38 8.31 -11.54
N SER A 111 8.70 8.18 -11.47
CA SER A 111 9.65 8.66 -12.48
C SER A 111 9.49 8.00 -13.86
N LEU A 112 8.78 6.87 -13.98
CA LEU A 112 8.45 6.29 -15.28
C LEU A 112 7.40 7.12 -16.04
N LEU A 113 6.60 7.90 -15.32
CA LEU A 113 5.51 8.71 -15.86
C LEU A 113 5.86 10.20 -15.87
N ASP A 114 6.44 10.70 -14.78
CA ASP A 114 6.98 12.06 -14.65
C ASP A 114 8.42 11.98 -14.14
N PRO A 115 9.41 11.81 -15.04
CA PRO A 115 10.83 11.72 -14.69
C PRO A 115 11.38 12.96 -13.97
N THR A 116 10.73 14.11 -14.18
CA THR A 116 11.13 15.42 -13.68
C THR A 116 10.42 15.81 -12.39
N ALA A 117 9.40 15.04 -11.97
CA ALA A 117 8.53 15.34 -10.84
C ALA A 117 7.94 16.77 -10.92
N GLU A 118 7.53 17.19 -12.11
CA GLU A 118 6.95 18.52 -12.36
C GLU A 118 5.54 18.65 -11.78
N SER A 119 4.87 17.53 -11.54
CA SER A 119 3.50 17.48 -11.04
C SER A 119 3.38 16.67 -9.74
N ALA A 120 2.29 16.92 -9.02
CA ALA A 120 1.94 16.15 -7.84
C ALA A 120 1.13 14.93 -8.26
N HIS A 121 1.44 13.75 -7.72
CA HIS A 121 0.82 12.50 -8.13
C HIS A 121 0.16 11.77 -6.96
N PRO A 122 -1.12 11.39 -7.05
CA PRO A 122 -1.77 10.56 -6.05
C PRO A 122 -1.42 9.09 -6.23
N ILE A 123 -1.09 8.44 -5.11
CA ILE A 123 -1.06 6.98 -4.99
C ILE A 123 -2.10 6.54 -3.98
N ASP A 124 -2.89 5.53 -4.34
CA ASP A 124 -3.88 4.93 -3.46
C ASP A 124 -3.70 3.43 -3.39
N VAL A 125 -3.95 2.84 -2.22
CA VAL A 125 -3.93 1.40 -2.02
C VAL A 125 -5.12 1.04 -1.16
N GLN A 126 -5.95 0.15 -1.67
CA GLN A 126 -7.17 -0.30 -1.05
C GLN A 126 -7.12 -1.80 -0.83
N ILE A 127 -7.81 -2.26 0.21
CA ILE A 127 -8.09 -3.69 0.42
C ILE A 127 -9.58 -3.90 0.57
N THR A 128 -10.06 -4.92 -0.12
CA THR A 128 -11.45 -5.36 -0.06
C THR A 128 -11.50 -6.77 0.49
N ASN A 129 -12.32 -7.01 1.52
CA ASN A 129 -12.69 -8.37 1.91
C ASN A 129 -13.66 -8.90 0.84
N ARG A 130 -13.26 -9.96 0.13
CA ARG A 130 -14.09 -10.54 -0.94
C ARG A 130 -15.11 -11.57 -0.40
N GLY A 131 -15.01 -11.93 0.88
CA GLY A 131 -15.82 -12.96 1.51
C GLY A 131 -15.57 -14.35 0.93
N GLY A 132 -16.27 -15.38 1.45
CA GLY A 132 -16.46 -16.64 0.72
C GLY A 132 -15.60 -17.85 1.14
N GLY A 133 -15.56 -18.18 2.44
CA GLY A 133 -15.04 -19.47 2.93
C GLY A 133 -14.50 -19.39 4.34
#